data_AF-A0A528B6Z1-F1
#
_entry.id   AF-A0A528B6Z1-F1
#
_cell.length_a   1.000
_cell.length_b   1.000
_cell.length_c   1.000
_cell.angle_alpha   90.00
_cell.angle_beta   90.00
_cell.angle_gamma   90.00
#
_symmetry.space_group_name_H-M   'P 1'
#
loop_
_entity.id
_entity.type
_entity.pdbx_description
1 polymer ?
#
loop_
_entity_poly.entity_id
_entity_poly.type
_entity_poly.pdbx_seq_one_letter_code
_entity_poly.pdbx_strand_id
1 'polypeptide(L)'
;MSAPVISVESLTGRFSDQLLASADSGGCASSSCGSSTRPSDVDPAVWDKIKDHPCFSEEAHHYFARMHVAVAPACNVQCNYCNRKYDCANESRP
;
A
#
# COMPACT_ATOMS: atom_id res chain seq x y z
N MET A 1 21.96 -33.13 13.98
CA MET A 1 20.89 -32.42 14.71
C MET A 1 19.94 -31.82 13.65
N SER A 2 18.97 -32.61 13.18
CA SER A 2 18.02 -32.16 12.16
C SER A 2 16.93 -31.30 12.79
N ALA A 3 16.72 -30.10 12.27
CA ALA A 3 15.59 -29.26 12.65
C ALA A 3 14.27 -29.85 12.12
N PRO A 4 13.16 -29.80 12.88
CA PRO A 4 11.87 -30.27 12.40
C PRO A 4 11.30 -29.30 11.37
N VAL A 5 10.87 -29.83 10.23
CA VAL A 5 10.14 -29.08 9.21
C VAL A 5 8.71 -28.81 9.70
N ILE A 6 8.33 -27.55 9.78
CA ILE A 6 6.98 -27.13 10.16
C ILE A 6 6.10 -27.17 8.91
N SER A 7 5.04 -27.98 8.92
CA SER A 7 4.10 -28.16 7.80
C SER A 7 3.24 -26.90 7.61
N VAL A 8 3.19 -26.45 6.37
CA VAL A 8 2.53 -25.21 5.91
C VAL A 8 1.01 -25.27 6.17
N GLU A 9 0.45 -26.47 6.25
CA GLU A 9 -0.95 -26.74 6.55
C GLU A 9 -1.37 -26.33 7.98
N SER A 10 -0.44 -26.23 8.93
CA SER A 10 -0.76 -25.79 10.30
C SER A 10 -0.91 -24.27 10.42
N LEU A 11 -0.44 -23.50 9.44
CA LEU A 11 -0.45 -22.03 9.46
C LEU A 11 -1.62 -21.43 8.67
N THR A 12 -2.25 -22.19 7.77
CA THR A 12 -3.32 -21.67 6.91
C THR A 12 -4.70 -21.68 7.57
N GLY A 13 -4.93 -22.50 8.61
CA GLY A 13 -6.25 -22.73 9.17
C GLY A 13 -6.74 -21.77 10.28
N ARG A 14 -5.92 -20.83 10.78
CA ARG A 14 -6.31 -19.98 11.94
C ARG A 14 -6.10 -18.48 11.79
N PHE A 15 -5.43 -18.02 10.75
CA PHE A 15 -5.12 -16.59 10.60
C PHE A 15 -6.18 -15.81 9.80
N SER A 16 -6.88 -16.46 8.86
CA SER A 16 -7.80 -15.76 7.96
C SER A 16 -9.08 -15.25 8.64
N ASP A 17 -9.70 -16.05 9.51
CA ASP A 17 -11.01 -15.67 10.09
C ASP A 17 -10.93 -14.55 11.14
N GLN A 18 -9.84 -14.49 11.92
CA GLN A 18 -9.68 -13.44 12.95
C GLN A 18 -9.24 -12.09 12.37
N LEU A 19 -8.54 -12.09 11.23
CA LEU A 19 -8.16 -10.87 10.52
C LEU A 19 -9.37 -10.20 9.83
N LEU A 20 -10.33 -11.00 9.33
CA LEU A 20 -11.57 -10.50 8.74
C LEU A 20 -12.49 -9.85 9.79
N ALA A 21 -12.58 -10.42 10.99
CA ALA A 21 -13.40 -9.86 12.07
C ALA A 21 -12.85 -8.55 12.67
N SER A 22 -11.53 -8.36 12.61
CA SER A 22 -10.87 -7.16 13.15
C SER A 22 -10.84 -5.97 12.19
N ALA A 23 -11.21 -6.19 10.92
CA ALA A 23 -11.31 -5.12 9.92
C ALA A 23 -12.52 -4.19 10.15
N ASP A 24 -13.50 -4.61 10.97
CA ASP A 24 -14.78 -3.91 11.11
C ASP A 24 -14.85 -2.95 12.31
N SER A 25 -13.96 -3.07 13.31
CA SER A 25 -14.13 -2.36 14.59
C SER A 25 -13.19 -1.18 14.84
N GLY A 26 -12.57 -0.60 13.81
CA GLY A 26 -11.58 0.47 14.02
C GLY A 26 -11.21 1.31 12.81
N GLY A 27 -12.17 1.61 11.92
CA GLY A 27 -11.96 2.54 10.81
C GLY A 27 -12.10 4.01 11.24
N CYS A 28 -11.19 4.86 10.79
CA CYS A 28 -11.22 6.31 10.93
C CYS A 28 -12.61 6.89 10.56
N ALA A 29 -13.17 7.70 11.46
CA ALA A 29 -14.46 8.38 11.27
C ALA A 29 -14.36 9.65 10.39
N SER A 30 -13.45 9.69 9.41
CA SER A 30 -13.39 10.78 8.44
C SER A 30 -14.35 10.47 7.30
N SER A 31 -15.44 11.23 7.22
CA SER A 31 -16.33 11.24 6.07
C SER A 31 -15.55 11.66 4.82
N SER A 32 -15.34 10.70 3.92
CA SER A 32 -14.84 10.85 2.54
C SER A 32 -13.58 11.70 2.38
N CYS A 33 -12.41 11.07 2.35
CA CYS A 33 -11.17 11.73 1.96
C CYS A 33 -10.80 11.38 0.51
N GLY A 34 -11.68 11.75 -0.42
CA GLY A 34 -11.49 11.52 -1.84
C GLY A 34 -12.76 11.76 -2.63
N SER A 35 -12.64 12.20 -3.89
CA SER A 35 -13.76 12.31 -4.82
C SER A 35 -13.66 11.22 -5.87
N SER A 36 -14.69 10.37 -5.96
CA SER A 36 -14.86 9.35 -7.01
C SER A 36 -15.12 9.94 -8.39
N THR A 37 -15.39 11.26 -8.46
CA THR A 37 -15.89 11.92 -9.66
C THR A 37 -14.75 12.39 -10.55
N ARG A 38 -14.86 12.11 -11.85
CA ARG A 38 -13.91 12.56 -12.86
C ARG A 38 -13.84 14.09 -12.91
N PRO A 39 -12.66 14.70 -12.74
CA PRO A 39 -12.47 16.12 -12.98
C PRO A 39 -12.75 16.47 -14.45
N SER A 40 -13.36 17.63 -14.70
CA SER A 40 -13.66 18.11 -16.06
C SER A 40 -12.42 18.45 -16.89
N ASP A 41 -11.28 18.69 -16.24
CA ASP A 41 -10.05 19.19 -16.86
C ASP A 41 -9.03 18.08 -17.22
N VAL A 42 -9.35 16.81 -16.99
CA VAL A 42 -8.45 15.68 -17.31
C VAL A 42 -8.84 14.97 -18.60
N ASP A 43 -7.83 14.69 -19.43
CA ASP A 43 -7.98 13.89 -20.64
C ASP A 43 -8.54 12.50 -20.31
N PRO A 44 -9.47 11.95 -21.12
CA PRO A 44 -10.09 10.65 -20.86
C PRO A 44 -9.08 9.50 -20.68
N ALA A 45 -7.98 9.49 -21.45
CA ALA A 45 -6.99 8.43 -21.38
C ALA A 45 -6.13 8.50 -20.10
N VAL A 46 -6.04 9.68 -19.48
CA VAL A 46 -5.38 9.88 -18.19
C VAL A 46 -6.30 9.46 -17.05
N TRP A 47 -7.60 9.77 -17.17
CA TRP A 47 -8.59 9.36 -16.18
C TRP A 47 -8.65 7.84 -16.00
N ASP A 48 -8.56 7.08 -17.10
CA ASP A 48 -8.54 5.62 -17.04
C ASP A 48 -7.36 5.04 -16.25
N LYS A 49 -6.24 5.77 -16.15
CA LYS A 49 -5.09 5.35 -15.33
C LYS A 49 -5.26 5.74 -13.87
N ILE A 50 -5.91 6.87 -13.61
CA ILE A 50 -6.09 7.41 -12.26
C ILE A 50 -7.12 6.60 -11.47
N LYS A 51 -8.24 6.26 -12.11
CA LYS A 51 -9.38 5.61 -11.44
C LYS A 51 -9.01 4.28 -10.78
N ASP A 52 -8.08 3.52 -11.36
CA ASP A 52 -7.68 2.18 -10.89
C ASP A 52 -6.38 2.23 -10.05
N HIS A 53 -5.76 3.41 -9.88
CA HIS A 53 -4.48 3.52 -9.18
C HIS A 53 -4.69 3.78 -7.68
N PRO A 54 -4.15 2.92 -6.79
CA PRO A 54 -4.44 2.97 -5.35
C PRO A 54 -3.96 4.24 -4.64
N CYS A 55 -3.06 5.02 -5.24
CA CYS A 55 -2.59 6.29 -4.63
C CYS A 55 -3.32 7.53 -5.11
N PHE A 56 -4.15 7.42 -6.14
CA PHE A 56 -4.84 8.58 -6.73
C PHE A 56 -6.36 8.50 -6.56
N SER A 57 -6.91 7.32 -6.26
CA SER A 57 -8.33 7.09 -6.01
C SER A 57 -8.50 6.42 -4.65
N GLU A 58 -9.34 7.01 -3.79
CA GLU A 58 -9.69 6.48 -2.46
C GLU A 58 -10.35 5.11 -2.59
N GLU A 59 -11.32 4.98 -3.50
CA GLU A 59 -12.02 3.73 -3.76
C GLU A 59 -11.05 2.64 -4.24
N ALA A 60 -10.11 2.99 -5.12
CA ALA A 60 -9.14 2.03 -5.65
C ALA A 60 -8.15 1.51 -4.60
N HIS A 61 -7.84 2.31 -3.57
CA HIS A 61 -6.94 1.90 -2.49
C HIS A 61 -7.45 0.66 -1.72
N HIS A 62 -8.76 0.42 -1.74
CA HIS A 62 -9.37 -0.73 -1.07
C HIS A 62 -9.39 -2.02 -1.91
N TYR A 63 -9.23 -1.91 -3.24
CA TYR A 63 -9.38 -3.05 -4.16
C TYR A 63 -8.10 -3.38 -4.94
N PHE A 64 -7.20 -2.42 -5.12
CA PHE A 64 -6.01 -2.56 -5.93
C PHE A 64 -4.74 -2.34 -5.11
N ALA A 65 -3.67 -3.06 -5.47
CA ALA A 65 -2.38 -3.00 -4.80
C ALA A 65 -1.27 -2.58 -5.75
N ARG A 66 -0.22 -1.97 -5.20
CA ARG A 66 1.02 -1.66 -5.91
C ARG A 66 2.20 -2.33 -5.22
N MET A 67 3.23 -2.71 -5.99
CA MET A 67 4.47 -3.26 -5.47
C MET A 67 5.64 -2.34 -5.86
N HIS A 68 6.48 -2.00 -4.89
CA HIS A 68 7.72 -1.25 -5.13
C HIS A 68 8.86 -2.23 -5.44
N VAL A 69 9.62 -1.97 -6.52
CA VAL A 69 10.81 -2.77 -6.88
C VAL A 69 12.06 -1.93 -6.65
N ALA A 70 13.02 -2.47 -5.90
CA ALA A 70 14.25 -1.77 -5.52
C ALA A 70 15.27 -1.72 -6.68
N VAL A 71 15.01 -0.85 -7.67
CA VAL A 71 15.88 -0.67 -8.86
C VAL A 71 16.80 0.56 -8.78
N ALA A 72 16.59 1.47 -7.82
CA ALA A 72 17.27 2.77 -7.75
C ALA A 72 18.10 2.92 -6.46
N PRO A 73 19.40 2.55 -6.45
CA PRO A 73 20.26 2.59 -5.26
C PRO A 73 20.91 3.96 -4.98
N ALA A 74 20.81 4.92 -5.90
CA ALA A 74 21.45 6.23 -5.78
C ALA A 74 20.48 7.36 -6.13
N CYS A 75 20.62 8.48 -5.42
CA CYS A 75 19.91 9.74 -5.68
C CYS A 75 20.91 10.85 -6.06
N ASN A 76 20.49 11.76 -6.93
CA ASN A 76 21.27 12.93 -7.37
C ASN A 76 21.23 14.10 -6.37
N VAL A 77 20.34 14.08 -5.39
CA VAL A 77 20.18 15.11 -4.36
C VAL A 77 20.25 14.53 -2.95
N GLN A 78 20.63 15.36 -1.98
CA GLN A 78 20.65 15.01 -0.56
C GLN A 78 19.64 15.87 0.19
N CYS A 79 18.53 15.27 0.62
CA CYS A 79 17.57 15.95 1.49
C CYS A 79 18.12 16.05 2.92
N ASN A 80 17.71 17.09 3.66
CA ASN A 80 18.14 17.29 5.06
C ASN A 80 17.62 16.23 6.03
N TYR A 81 16.59 15.47 5.64
CA TYR A 81 15.92 14.47 6.48
C TYR A 81 16.15 13.03 6.02
N CYS A 82 16.92 12.78 4.96
CA CYS A 82 17.23 11.40 4.54
C CYS A 82 18.69 11.05 4.82
N ASN A 83 18.95 9.86 5.35
CA ASN A 83 20.29 9.30 5.39
C ASN A 83 20.34 8.05 4.49
N ARG A 84 21.08 8.10 3.38
CA ARG A 84 21.11 7.04 2.35
C ARG A 84 21.69 5.70 2.81
N LYS A 85 22.30 5.65 4.00
CA LYS A 85 22.78 4.40 4.59
C LYS A 85 21.66 3.55 5.18
N TYR A 86 20.50 4.16 5.42
CA TYR A 86 19.32 3.53 6.01
C TYR A 86 18.12 3.80 5.10
N ASP A 87 17.09 2.96 5.16
CA ASP A 87 15.81 3.35 4.60
C ASP A 87 15.38 4.66 5.28
N CYS A 88 15.13 5.71 4.50
CA CYS A 88 14.89 7.04 5.05
C CYS A 88 13.69 6.93 6.02
N ALA A 89 13.91 7.14 7.33
CA ALA A 89 12.89 6.93 8.37
C ALA A 89 11.63 7.82 8.21
N ASN A 90 11.73 8.89 7.42
CA ASN A 90 10.64 9.81 7.09
C ASN A 90 10.14 9.67 5.65
N GLU A 91 10.65 8.71 4.89
CA GLU A 91 10.01 8.30 3.65
C GLU A 91 8.95 7.27 4.05
N SER A 92 7.67 7.65 3.94
CA SER A 92 6.55 6.73 4.07
C SER A 92 6.51 5.79 2.88
N ARG A 93 7.51 4.91 2.79
CA ARG A 93 7.45 3.69 1.99
C ARG A 93 6.64 2.66 2.78
N PRO A 94 5.41 2.31 2.37
CA PRO A 94 4.96 0.95 2.56
C PRO A 94 5.83 -0.03 1.76
#